data_AF-A0A1H5BZR7-F1
#
_entry.id   AF-A0A1H5BZR7-F1
#
_cell.length_a   1.000
_cell.length_b   1.000
_cell.length_c   1.000
_cell.angle_alpha   90.00
_cell.angle_beta   90.00
_cell.angle_gamma   90.00
#
_symmetry.space_group_name_H-M   'P 1'
#
loop_
_entity.id
_entity.type
_entity.pdbx_description
1 polymer ?
#
loop_
_entity_poly.entity_id
_entity_poly.type
_entity_poly.pdbx_seq_one_letter_code
_entity_poly.pdbx_strand_id
1 'polypeptide(L)'
;MLRMKVLASVVPLAVAAVFARAEFLPGPRPCIEVGGATMQIASVPWQAQLRVSFTDDPRLATVRVRVADSAEAADFTVIDDIDDAEAGACESNAVPQLIGISSAPTATGPVIYLSHDGPFDYRVYVQSKTFSVRDAAALIVSARGGHRRLEAASLEPHARFVDQTMAELTSR
;
A
#
# COMPACT_ATOMS: atom_id res chain seq x y z
N MET A 1 11.14 -5.13 71.89
CA MET A 1 10.30 -5.44 70.71
C MET A 1 9.95 -4.13 70.02
N LEU A 2 10.58 -3.79 68.88
CA LEU A 2 10.23 -2.58 68.11
C LEU A 2 10.22 -2.93 66.61
N ARG A 3 9.13 -2.55 65.95
CA ARG A 3 8.65 -3.03 64.66
C ARG A 3 9.40 -2.38 63.48
N MET A 4 9.88 -3.19 62.52
CA MET A 4 10.35 -2.72 61.21
C MET A 4 9.17 -2.17 60.40
N LYS A 5 9.23 -0.89 60.05
CA LYS A 5 8.32 -0.25 59.09
C LYS A 5 8.74 -0.64 57.67
N VAL A 6 8.02 -1.58 57.07
CA VAL A 6 8.12 -1.89 55.64
C VAL A 6 7.45 -0.74 54.88
N LEU A 7 8.27 0.17 54.33
CA LEU A 7 7.82 1.10 53.30
C LEU A 7 7.65 0.28 52.02
N ALA A 8 6.44 -0.23 51.83
CA ALA A 8 6.03 -0.92 50.62
C ALA A 8 6.19 0.06 49.43
N SER A 9 7.19 -0.24 48.60
CA SER A 9 7.55 0.48 47.39
C SER A 9 6.39 0.43 46.38
N VAL A 10 5.60 1.50 46.31
CA VAL A 10 4.56 1.70 45.27
C VAL A 10 5.13 2.34 44.00
N VAL A 11 6.39 2.76 44.06
CA VAL A 11 7.14 3.41 42.96
C VAL A 11 7.26 2.53 41.69
N PRO A 12 7.42 1.19 41.74
CA PRO A 12 7.63 0.40 40.52
C PRO A 12 6.38 0.36 39.61
N LEU A 13 5.18 0.50 40.18
CA LEU A 13 3.93 0.39 39.44
C LEU A 13 3.59 1.64 38.62
N ALA A 14 4.14 2.80 38.97
CA ALA A 14 3.93 4.03 38.19
C ALA A 14 4.78 4.09 36.92
N VAL A 15 5.96 3.45 36.91
CA VAL A 15 6.85 3.45 35.74
C VAL A 15 6.31 2.52 34.63
N ALA A 16 5.66 1.41 34.98
CA ALA A 16 5.08 0.49 33.99
C ALA A 16 3.89 1.09 33.21
N ALA A 17 3.17 2.07 33.77
CA ALA A 17 2.01 2.67 33.12
C ALA A 17 2.36 3.70 32.03
N VAL A 18 3.59 4.23 32.01
CA VAL A 18 4.02 5.22 31.01
C VAL A 18 4.55 4.55 29.73
N PHE A 19 5.19 3.39 29.84
CA PHE A 19 5.69 2.65 28.66
C PHE A 19 4.59 1.89 27.89
N ALA A 20 3.39 1.74 28.44
CA ALA A 20 2.29 1.06 27.74
C ALA A 20 1.56 1.95 26.71
N ARG A 21 1.76 3.28 26.74
CA ARG A 21 1.00 4.22 25.89
C ARG A 21 1.75 4.72 24.65
N ALA A 22 3.04 4.47 24.50
CA ALA A 22 3.84 5.04 23.41
C ALA A 22 3.99 4.12 22.17
N GLU A 23 3.81 2.81 22.29
CA GLU A 23 4.30 1.85 21.27
C GLU A 23 3.21 0.96 20.63
N PHE A 24 1.94 1.07 21.03
CA PHE A 24 0.90 0.09 20.66
C PHE A 24 -0.33 0.63 19.92
N LEU A 25 -0.37 1.93 19.60
CA LEU A 25 -1.36 2.41 18.65
C LEU A 25 -0.73 2.31 17.26
N PRO A 26 -1.22 1.42 16.37
CA PRO A 26 -0.80 1.44 14.98
C PRO A 26 -1.04 2.86 14.46
N GLY A 27 0.05 3.56 14.11
CA GLY A 27 -0.01 4.92 13.61
C GLY A 27 -0.90 5.05 12.37
N PRO A 28 -1.28 6.28 11.98
CA PRO A 28 -2.03 6.53 10.76
C PRO A 28 -1.37 5.77 9.61
N ARG A 29 -2.15 4.88 8.97
CA ARG A 29 -1.60 3.98 7.95
C ARG A 29 -1.71 4.63 6.58
N PRO A 30 -0.60 4.71 5.84
CA PRO A 30 -0.62 5.34 4.53
C PRO A 30 -1.57 4.58 3.59
N CYS A 31 -2.51 5.32 3.02
CA CYS A 31 -3.54 4.82 2.12
C CYS A 31 -3.85 5.83 1.01
N ILE A 32 -4.35 5.33 -0.12
CA ILE A 32 -4.82 6.13 -1.25
C ILE A 32 -6.12 5.53 -1.79
N GLU A 33 -6.96 6.37 -2.40
CA GLU A 33 -8.10 5.91 -3.19
C GLU A 33 -7.76 6.01 -4.69
N VAL A 34 -7.96 4.94 -5.44
CA VAL A 34 -7.78 4.92 -6.89
C VAL A 34 -8.96 4.23 -7.54
N GLY A 35 -9.79 5.00 -8.26
CA GLY A 35 -10.93 4.47 -9.02
C GLY A 35 -11.99 3.77 -8.16
N GLY A 36 -12.27 4.28 -6.95
CA GLY A 36 -13.24 3.69 -6.01
C GLY A 36 -12.71 2.52 -5.18
N ALA A 37 -11.42 2.16 -5.34
CA ALA A 37 -10.76 1.16 -4.52
C ALA A 37 -9.78 1.82 -3.55
N THR A 38 -9.92 1.51 -2.26
CA THR A 38 -8.98 1.94 -1.22
C THR A 38 -7.78 0.99 -1.16
N MET A 39 -6.58 1.55 -1.23
CA MET A 39 -5.33 0.81 -1.11
C MET A 39 -4.58 1.27 0.13
N GLN A 40 -4.05 0.33 0.91
CA GLN A 40 -3.41 0.63 2.18
C GLN A 40 -2.18 -0.25 2.42
N ILE A 41 -1.15 0.32 3.06
CA ILE A 41 0.00 -0.47 3.50
C ILE A 41 -0.42 -1.42 4.64
N ALA A 42 -0.11 -2.70 4.47
CA ALA A 42 -0.39 -3.72 5.47
C ALA A 42 0.47 -3.49 6.72
N SER A 43 -0.12 -3.58 7.91
CA SER A 43 0.65 -3.53 9.17
C SER A 43 1.66 -4.68 9.28
N VAL A 44 1.32 -5.82 8.69
CA VAL A 44 2.17 -7.01 8.64
C VAL A 44 2.17 -7.60 7.23
N PRO A 45 3.35 -7.96 6.69
CA PRO A 45 3.50 -8.29 5.27
C PRO A 45 2.77 -9.58 4.85
N TRP A 46 2.40 -10.46 5.77
CA TRP A 46 1.64 -11.68 5.45
C TRP A 46 0.15 -11.41 5.18
N GLN A 47 -0.42 -10.32 5.70
CA GLN A 47 -1.81 -9.92 5.43
C GLN A 47 -1.97 -9.25 4.06
N ALA A 48 -0.85 -8.87 3.44
CA ALA A 48 -0.87 -8.21 2.15
C ALA A 48 -1.36 -9.13 1.04
N GLN A 49 -2.36 -8.64 0.30
CA GLN A 49 -2.92 -9.29 -0.88
C GLN A 49 -2.03 -9.02 -2.11
N LEU A 50 -1.50 -7.79 -2.21
CA LEU A 50 -0.51 -7.40 -3.20
C LEU A 50 0.85 -7.28 -2.54
N ARG A 51 1.89 -7.74 -3.24
CA ARG A 51 3.27 -7.60 -2.78
C ARG A 51 4.11 -6.90 -3.83
N VAL A 52 4.89 -5.93 -3.37
CA VAL A 52 5.91 -5.26 -4.17
C VAL A 52 7.25 -5.41 -3.47
N SER A 53 8.34 -5.28 -4.21
CA SER A 53 9.70 -5.29 -3.66
C SER A 53 10.50 -4.13 -4.21
N PHE A 54 11.54 -3.70 -3.50
CA PHE A 54 12.46 -2.68 -3.97
C PHE A 54 13.80 -3.29 -4.38
N THR A 55 14.47 -2.66 -5.34
CA THR A 55 15.83 -2.99 -5.73
C THR A 55 16.65 -1.72 -5.88
N ASP A 56 17.95 -1.81 -5.64
CA ASP A 56 18.92 -0.76 -5.92
C ASP A 56 19.60 -0.94 -7.30
N ASP A 57 19.35 -2.06 -7.99
CA ASP A 57 19.83 -2.27 -9.36
C ASP A 57 18.72 -1.93 -10.37
N PRO A 58 18.86 -0.85 -11.17
CA PRO A 58 17.85 -0.48 -12.17
C PRO A 58 17.63 -1.55 -13.25
N ARG A 59 18.56 -2.49 -13.42
CA ARG A 59 18.43 -3.60 -14.39
C ARG A 59 17.49 -4.70 -13.93
N LEU A 60 17.29 -4.84 -12.61
CA LEU A 60 16.36 -5.80 -12.02
C LEU A 60 14.94 -5.22 -11.86
N ALA A 61 14.80 -3.91 -12.08
CA ALA A 61 13.55 -3.20 -11.90
C ALA A 61 12.56 -3.54 -13.02
N THR A 62 11.36 -3.97 -12.63
CA THR A 62 10.22 -3.99 -13.56
C THR A 62 9.60 -2.62 -13.73
N VAL A 63 9.79 -1.74 -12.73
CA VAL A 63 9.24 -0.39 -12.73
C VAL A 63 10.22 0.59 -12.09
N ARG A 64 10.48 1.73 -12.74
CA ARG A 64 11.38 2.78 -12.26
C ARG A 64 10.59 4.02 -11.86
N VAL A 65 10.77 4.43 -10.62
CA VAL A 65 10.12 5.59 -10.01
C VAL A 65 11.15 6.66 -9.81
N ARG A 66 10.87 7.84 -10.36
CA ARG A 66 11.64 9.02 -10.03
C ARG A 66 10.96 9.83 -8.94
N VAL A 67 11.73 10.28 -7.96
CA VAL A 67 11.28 11.28 -6.99
C VAL A 67 11.42 12.64 -7.64
N ALA A 68 10.30 13.36 -7.79
CA ALA A 68 10.29 14.73 -8.31
C ALA A 68 10.61 15.73 -7.20
N ASP A 69 11.19 16.88 -7.56
CA ASP A 69 11.53 17.95 -6.63
C ASP A 69 10.33 18.87 -6.30
N SER A 70 9.31 18.90 -7.17
CA SER A 70 8.09 19.69 -6.98
C SER A 70 6.83 18.95 -7.44
N ALA A 71 5.68 19.42 -6.97
CA ALA A 71 4.38 18.87 -7.32
C ALA A 71 4.06 19.02 -8.81
N GLU A 72 4.41 20.16 -9.43
CA GLU A 72 4.14 20.40 -10.85
C GLU A 72 4.97 19.52 -11.79
N ALA A 73 6.12 19.03 -11.31
CA ALA A 73 6.99 18.13 -12.05
C ALA A 73 6.63 16.65 -11.86
N ALA A 74 5.65 16.32 -11.02
CA ALA A 74 5.27 14.93 -10.72
C ALA A 74 4.07 14.48 -11.55
N ASP A 75 4.02 13.18 -11.85
CA ASP A 75 2.84 12.57 -12.45
C ASP A 75 1.83 12.17 -11.35
N PHE A 76 2.32 11.94 -10.12
CA PHE A 76 1.54 11.67 -8.93
C PHE A 76 2.03 12.52 -7.76
N THR A 77 1.12 13.22 -7.09
CA THR A 77 1.40 14.04 -5.92
C THR A 77 0.73 13.45 -4.70
N VAL A 78 1.50 13.23 -3.63
CA VAL A 78 0.98 12.78 -2.33
C VAL A 78 1.21 13.91 -1.34
N ILE A 79 0.12 14.51 -0.85
CA ILE A 79 0.16 15.61 0.11
C ILE A 79 -0.68 15.19 1.32
N ASP A 80 -0.05 15.18 2.50
CA ASP A 80 -0.67 14.78 3.78
C ASP A 80 -0.20 15.77 4.86
N ASP A 81 -0.48 17.05 4.61
CA ASP A 81 -0.17 18.16 5.52
C ASP A 81 -1.38 19.08 5.73
N ILE A 82 -2.59 18.56 5.49
CA ILE A 82 -3.80 19.21 5.98
C ILE A 82 -3.97 18.78 7.45
N ASP A 83 -3.84 19.74 8.38
CA ASP A 83 -4.07 19.51 9.81
C ASP A 83 -5.50 18.99 10.08
N ASP A 84 -6.42 19.22 9.14
CA ASP A 84 -7.67 18.49 9.01
C ASP A 84 -7.41 17.18 8.25
N ALA A 85 -7.28 16.08 8.99
CA ALA A 85 -7.59 14.78 8.42
C ALA A 85 -9.05 14.87 7.95
N GLU A 86 -9.29 15.09 6.66
CA GLU A 86 -10.62 14.91 6.09
C GLU A 86 -11.04 13.49 6.44
N ALA A 87 -11.93 13.38 7.42
CA ALA A 87 -12.40 12.11 7.94
C ALA A 87 -13.05 11.37 6.77
N GLY A 88 -12.31 10.40 6.23
CA GLY A 88 -12.81 9.49 5.22
C GLY A 88 -12.12 9.50 3.85
N ALA A 89 -10.97 10.14 3.67
CA ALA A 89 -10.18 9.97 2.43
C ALA A 89 -9.88 8.48 2.09
N CYS A 90 -9.87 7.61 3.11
CA CYS A 90 -9.82 6.16 2.95
C CYS A 90 -10.94 5.41 3.71
N GLU A 91 -11.92 6.12 4.28
CA GLU A 91 -13.15 5.46 4.78
C GLU A 91 -14.09 5.24 3.61
N SER A 92 -13.76 4.25 2.79
CA SER A 92 -14.78 3.62 1.94
C SER A 92 -15.39 2.46 2.70
N ASN A 93 -16.69 2.19 2.49
CA ASN A 93 -17.36 0.98 2.99
C ASN A 93 -16.79 -0.32 2.37
N ALA A 94 -15.87 -0.21 1.41
CA ALA A 94 -15.18 -1.32 0.77
C ALA A 94 -13.96 -1.77 1.61
N VAL A 95 -13.70 -3.09 1.62
CA VAL A 95 -12.51 -3.65 2.29
C VAL A 95 -11.26 -3.16 1.55
N PRO A 96 -10.31 -2.48 2.23
CA PRO A 96 -9.13 -1.95 1.57
C PRO A 96 -8.23 -3.09 1.07
N GLN A 97 -7.63 -2.88 -0.10
CA GLN A 97 -6.63 -3.79 -0.64
C GLN A 97 -5.28 -3.55 0.04
N LEU A 98 -4.82 -4.56 0.77
CA LEU A 98 -3.61 -4.48 1.57
C LEU A 98 -2.35 -4.74 0.73
N ILE A 99 -1.38 -3.83 0.83
CA ILE A 99 -0.12 -3.85 0.08
C ILE A 99 1.03 -4.10 1.04
N GLY A 100 1.87 -5.08 0.71
CA GLY A 100 3.03 -5.48 1.48
C GLY A 100 4.31 -5.16 0.73
N ILE A 101 5.22 -4.46 1.38
CA ILE A 101 6.57 -4.26 0.89
C ILE A 101 7.41 -5.45 1.36
N SER A 102 7.86 -6.29 0.43
CA SER A 102 8.69 -7.45 0.70
C SER A 102 10.17 -7.12 0.50
N SER A 103 11.03 -7.73 1.33
CA SER A 103 12.48 -7.69 1.16
C SER A 103 12.97 -8.56 0.01
N ALA A 104 12.18 -9.53 -0.43
CA ALA A 104 12.52 -10.42 -1.53
C ALA A 104 11.55 -10.21 -2.71
N PRO A 105 12.07 -10.08 -3.95
CA PRO A 105 11.22 -10.04 -5.12
C PRO A 105 10.45 -11.37 -5.25
N THR A 106 9.17 -11.25 -5.57
CA THR A 106 8.32 -12.42 -5.89
C THR A 106 8.27 -12.59 -7.40
N ALA A 107 8.08 -13.83 -7.87
CA ALA A 107 8.09 -14.13 -9.31
C ALA A 107 7.05 -13.33 -10.13
N THR A 108 5.99 -12.85 -9.49
CA THR A 108 4.86 -12.15 -10.14
C THR A 108 4.64 -10.74 -9.62
N GLY A 109 5.42 -10.29 -8.63
CA GLY A 109 5.27 -8.98 -8.00
C GLY A 109 6.18 -7.94 -8.66
N PRO A 110 5.74 -6.68 -8.75
CA PRO A 110 6.59 -5.64 -9.31
C PRO A 110 7.80 -5.37 -8.42
N VAL A 111 8.95 -5.25 -9.07
CA VAL A 111 10.22 -4.82 -8.49
C VAL A 111 10.44 -3.36 -8.85
N ILE A 112 10.50 -2.51 -7.82
CA ILE A 112 10.52 -1.06 -7.91
C ILE A 112 11.96 -0.57 -7.70
N TYR A 113 12.47 0.20 -8.65
CA TYR A 113 13.69 0.98 -8.47
C TYR A 113 13.31 2.44 -8.22
N LEU A 114 13.73 2.98 -7.07
CA LEU A 114 13.46 4.36 -6.66
C LEU A 114 14.73 5.19 -6.82
N SER A 115 14.67 6.28 -7.57
CA SER A 115 15.81 7.17 -7.81
C SER A 115 15.37 8.63 -7.87
N HIS A 116 16.30 9.55 -7.67
CA HIS A 116 16.08 10.98 -7.96
C HIS A 116 16.45 11.33 -9.41
N ASP A 117 17.31 10.53 -10.03
CA ASP A 117 17.87 10.79 -11.36
C ASP A 117 17.72 9.58 -12.29
N GLY A 118 17.97 9.78 -13.59
CA GLY A 118 18.00 8.68 -14.57
C GLY A 118 16.62 8.23 -15.06
N PRO A 119 16.56 7.36 -16.08
CA PRO A 119 15.31 7.03 -16.78
C PRO A 119 14.23 6.50 -15.82
N PHE A 120 12.98 6.90 -16.04
CA PHE A 120 11.85 6.62 -15.17
C PHE A 120 10.59 6.30 -15.97
N ASP A 121 9.68 5.54 -15.37
CA ASP A 121 8.37 5.23 -15.94
C ASP A 121 7.27 6.17 -15.39
N TYR A 122 7.46 6.73 -14.19
CA TYR A 122 6.66 7.84 -13.63
C TYR A 122 7.42 8.57 -12.52
N ARG A 123 6.94 9.78 -12.22
CA ARG A 123 7.44 10.68 -11.19
C ARG A 123 6.45 10.79 -10.04
N VAL A 124 6.95 10.69 -8.82
CA VAL A 124 6.18 10.90 -7.60
C VAL A 124 6.78 12.07 -6.82
N TYR A 125 5.92 12.97 -6.34
CA TYR A 125 6.26 13.98 -5.35
C TYR A 125 5.51 13.66 -4.06
N VAL A 126 6.21 13.69 -2.93
CA VAL A 126 5.62 13.40 -1.62
C VAL A 126 5.94 14.55 -0.67
N GLN A 127 4.89 15.19 -0.17
CA GLN A 127 4.94 16.19 0.89
C GLN A 127 4.03 15.72 2.03
N SER A 128 4.61 14.97 2.97
CA SER A 128 3.86 14.37 4.07
C SER A 128 4.75 14.19 5.28
N LYS A 129 4.12 14.24 6.46
CA LYS A 129 4.74 13.88 7.74
C LYS A 129 4.60 12.38 8.05
N THR A 130 3.64 11.69 7.43
CA THR A 130 3.29 10.29 7.76
C THR A 130 3.58 9.29 6.62
N PHE A 131 3.67 9.75 5.36
CA PHE A 131 3.97 8.92 4.20
C PHE A 131 5.42 9.06 3.77
N SER A 132 6.12 7.92 3.66
CA SER A 132 7.42 7.90 3.01
C SER A 132 7.28 7.86 1.48
N VAL A 133 8.30 8.34 0.76
CA VAL A 133 8.39 8.22 -0.70
C VAL A 133 8.30 6.75 -1.14
N ARG A 134 8.88 5.85 -0.34
CA ARG A 134 8.83 4.40 -0.58
C ARG A 134 7.40 3.86 -0.50
N ASP A 135 6.64 4.27 0.51
CA ASP A 135 5.24 3.83 0.68
C ASP A 135 4.36 4.38 -0.44
N ALA A 136 4.51 5.66 -0.77
CA ALA A 136 3.80 6.27 -1.90
C ALA A 136 4.08 5.53 -3.22
N ALA A 137 5.35 5.24 -3.51
CA ALA A 137 5.73 4.46 -4.69
C ALA A 137 5.11 3.06 -4.68
N ALA A 138 5.13 2.37 -3.53
CA ALA A 138 4.52 1.05 -3.39
C ALA A 138 3.00 1.09 -3.64
N LEU A 139 2.30 2.09 -3.12
CA LEU A 139 0.86 2.28 -3.31
C LEU A 139 0.52 2.56 -4.78
N ILE A 140 1.18 3.53 -5.41
CA ILE A 140 0.94 3.92 -6.81
C ILE A 140 1.24 2.76 -7.78
N VAL A 141 2.34 2.04 -7.55
CA VAL A 141 2.70 0.85 -8.36
C VAL A 141 1.65 -0.23 -8.25
N SER A 142 1.24 -0.53 -7.02
CA SER A 142 0.25 -1.56 -6.75
C SER A 142 -1.09 -1.19 -7.39
N ALA A 143 -1.45 0.10 -7.38
CA ALA A 143 -2.68 0.57 -8.00
C ALA A 143 -2.72 0.34 -9.51
N ARG A 144 -1.62 0.66 -10.20
CA ARG A 144 -1.50 0.41 -11.65
C ARG A 144 -1.42 -1.07 -12.00
N GLY A 145 -0.66 -1.86 -11.23
CA GLY A 145 -0.56 -3.30 -11.41
C GLY A 145 -1.89 -4.02 -11.19
N GLY A 146 -2.67 -3.58 -10.20
CA GLY A 146 -4.03 -4.02 -9.93
C GLY A 146 -4.97 -3.71 -11.09
N HIS A 147 -4.93 -2.49 -11.64
CA HIS A 147 -5.73 -2.11 -12.81
C HIS A 147 -5.45 -2.99 -14.03
N ARG A 148 -4.18 -3.23 -14.38
CA ARG A 148 -3.86 -4.17 -15.48
C ARG A 148 -4.37 -5.59 -15.23
N ARG A 149 -4.34 -6.05 -13.98
CA ARG A 149 -4.86 -7.38 -13.62
C ARG A 149 -6.39 -7.43 -13.68
N LEU A 150 -7.07 -6.38 -13.26
CA LEU A 150 -8.53 -6.25 -13.36
C LEU A 150 -8.98 -6.10 -14.82
N GLU A 151 -8.23 -5.35 -15.63
CA GLU A 151 -8.43 -5.20 -17.07
C GLU A 151 -8.16 -6.52 -17.82
N ALA A 152 -7.14 -7.28 -17.40
CA ALA A 152 -6.90 -8.63 -17.91
C ALA A 152 -7.99 -9.64 -17.48
N ALA A 153 -8.58 -9.47 -16.29
CA ALA A 153 -9.68 -10.31 -15.82
C ALA A 153 -11.03 -9.93 -16.45
N SER A 154 -11.24 -8.66 -16.82
CA SER A 154 -12.40 -8.23 -17.61
C SER A 154 -12.26 -8.54 -19.10
N LEU A 155 -11.03 -8.82 -19.56
CA LEU A 155 -10.72 -9.42 -20.87
C LEU A 155 -10.81 -10.96 -20.87
N GLU A 156 -11.66 -11.56 -20.02
CA GLU A 156 -12.07 -12.96 -20.25
C GLU A 156 -12.84 -13.04 -21.59
N PRO A 157 -12.43 -13.91 -22.52
CA PRO A 157 -13.05 -14.01 -23.84
C PRO A 157 -14.49 -14.51 -23.69
N HIS A 158 -15.44 -13.66 -24.09
CA HIS A 158 -16.85 -14.02 -24.31
C HIS A 158 -17.03 -14.94 -25.54
N ALA A 159 -16.13 -15.89 -25.75
CA ALA A 159 -16.06 -16.77 -26.91
C ALA A 159 -16.26 -18.22 -26.47
N ARG A 160 -17.45 -18.55 -25.96
CA ARG A 160 -17.85 -19.97 -25.82
C ARG A 160 -19.35 -20.27 -25.72
N PHE A 161 -20.26 -19.36 -26.10
CA PHE A 161 -21.70 -19.61 -25.93
C PHE A 161 -22.61 -19.39 -27.16
N VAL A 162 -22.09 -19.22 -28.38
CA VAL A 162 -22.95 -18.99 -29.57
C VAL A 162 -23.05 -20.21 -30.51
N ASP A 163 -22.27 -21.27 -30.33
CA ASP A 163 -22.18 -22.35 -31.34
C ASP A 163 -22.98 -23.64 -31.03
N GLN A 164 -24.10 -23.55 -30.30
CA GLN A 164 -24.95 -24.72 -30.01
C GLN A 164 -26.43 -24.60 -30.42
N THR A 165 -26.87 -23.50 -31.04
CA THR A 165 -28.30 -23.28 -31.32
C THR A 165 -28.69 -23.17 -32.79
N MET A 166 -27.87 -23.65 -33.74
CA MET A 166 -28.22 -23.61 -35.18
C MET A 166 -27.97 -24.92 -35.94
N ALA A 167 -27.92 -26.08 -35.27
CA ALA A 167 -27.72 -27.38 -35.93
C ALA A 167 -28.93 -28.34 -35.87
N GLU A 168 -30.13 -27.86 -35.50
CA GLU A 168 -31.31 -28.74 -35.42
C GLU A 168 -32.57 -28.08 -35.99
N LEU A 169 -32.54 -27.58 -37.24
CA LEU A 169 -33.77 -27.12 -37.91
C LEU A 169 -33.83 -27.29 -39.44
N THR A 170 -32.89 -28.01 -40.07
CA THR A 170 -32.97 -28.28 -41.52
C THR A 170 -32.59 -29.72 -41.87
N SER A 171 -33.43 -30.68 -41.46
CA SER A 171 -33.53 -31.96 -42.17
C SER A 171 -34.88 -32.61 -41.88
N ARG A 172 -35.91 -32.15 -42.59
CA ARG A 172 -37.11 -32.92 -42.97
C ARG A 172 -37.61 -32.41 -44.31
#